data_AF-A0A4R6WNL7-F1
#
_entry.id   AF-A0A4R6WNL7-F1
#
_cell.length_a   1.000
_cell.length_b   1.000
_cell.length_c   1.000
_cell.angle_alpha   90.00
_cell.angle_beta   90.00
_cell.angle_gamma   90.00
#
_symmetry.space_group_name_H-M   'P 1'
#
loop_
_entity.id
_entity.type
_entity.pdbx_description
1 polymer ?
#
loop_
_entity_poly.entity_id
_entity_poly.type
_entity_poly.pdbx_seq_one_letter_code
_entity_poly.pdbx_strand_id
1 'polypeptide(L)'
;MATKTTFDFNNENITSGVQNIFKVIQESKLTVSSNEGKQWLSIPLIFGLLIGIIFPFIAIIAVALILLRVIKVTVEREIQDNINGQKALDSK
;
A
#
# COMPACT_ATOMS: atom_id res chain seq x y z
N MET A 1 -30.15 36.91 22.00
CA MET A 1 -29.10 36.44 22.92
C MET A 1 -28.28 35.39 22.19
N ALA A 2 -26.97 35.59 22.04
CA ALA A 2 -26.08 34.66 21.33
C ALA A 2 -25.43 33.72 22.36
N THR A 3 -25.71 32.42 22.26
CA THR A 3 -25.09 31.40 23.11
C THR A 3 -23.65 31.19 22.65
N LYS A 4 -22.69 31.80 23.35
CA LYS A 4 -21.26 31.53 23.16
C LYS A 4 -20.91 30.21 23.84
N THR A 5 -20.97 29.11 23.09
CA THR A 5 -20.43 27.82 23.54
C THR A 5 -18.91 27.91 23.58
N THR A 6 -18.35 28.15 24.76
CA THR A 6 -16.90 28.09 24.97
C THR A 6 -16.57 26.64 25.27
N PHE A 7 -15.97 25.93 24.31
CA PHE A 7 -15.41 24.61 24.53
C PHE A 7 -14.04 24.79 25.18
N ASP A 8 -13.95 24.54 26.50
CA ASP A 8 -12.67 24.45 27.19
C ASP A 8 -11.97 23.16 26.79
N PHE A 9 -11.11 23.26 25.77
CA PHE A 9 -10.22 22.18 25.38
C PHE A 9 -9.09 22.08 26.41
N ASN A 10 -9.24 21.13 27.35
CA ASN A 10 -8.23 20.86 28.35
C ASN A 10 -6.96 20.28 27.67
N ASN A 11 -5.93 21.11 27.53
CA ASN A 11 -4.75 20.90 26.68
C ASN A 11 -3.90 19.67 27.08
N GLU A 12 -3.88 19.33 28.38
CA GLU A 12 -3.13 18.17 28.89
C GLU A 12 -3.70 16.84 28.35
N ASN A 13 -5.03 16.71 28.28
CA ASN A 13 -5.68 15.47 27.84
C ASN A 13 -5.51 15.21 26.33
N ILE A 14 -5.42 16.26 25.51
CA ILE A 14 -5.24 16.13 24.05
C ILE A 14 -3.85 15.60 23.74
N THR A 15 -2.83 16.16 24.38
CA THR A 15 -1.43 15.78 24.14
C THR A 15 -1.19 14.32 24.53
N SER A 16 -1.70 13.88 25.69
CA SER A 16 -1.60 12.48 26.11
C SER A 16 -2.40 11.53 25.21
N GLY A 17 -3.57 11.94 24.73
CA GLY A 17 -4.37 11.17 23.79
C GLY A 17 -3.65 10.94 22.45
N VAL A 18 -3.07 12.00 21.89
CA VAL A 18 -2.29 11.91 20.65
C VAL A 18 -1.07 11.00 20.82
N GLN A 19 -0.32 11.16 21.90
CA GLN A 19 0.86 10.30 22.18
C GLN A 19 0.49 8.83 22.29
N ASN A 20 -0.62 8.51 22.94
CA ASN A 20 -1.11 7.12 23.02
C ASN A 20 -1.48 6.56 21.65
N ILE A 21 -2.16 7.34 20.80
CA ILE A 21 -2.49 6.91 19.44
C ILE A 21 -1.22 6.61 18.64
N PHE A 22 -0.21 7.49 18.70
CA PHE A 22 1.06 7.25 18.03
C PHE A 22 1.79 6.00 18.54
N LYS A 23 1.78 5.78 19.86
CA LYS A 23 2.38 4.57 20.46
C LYS A 23 1.69 3.29 19.96
N VAL A 24 0.35 3.28 19.95
CA VAL A 24 -0.43 2.14 19.44
C VAL A 24 -0.14 1.90 17.94
N ILE A 25 -0.06 2.96 17.14
CA ILE A 25 0.27 2.84 15.71
C ILE A 25 1.69 2.29 15.50
N GLN A 26 2.65 2.69 16.33
CA GLN A 26 4.04 2.22 16.24
C GLN A 26 4.18 0.73 16.58
N GLU A 27 3.44 0.25 17.57
CA GLU A 27 3.46 -1.16 17.99
C GLU A 27 2.59 -2.05 17.08
N SER A 28 1.71 -1.46 16.28
CA SER A 28 0.81 -2.17 15.35
C SER A 28 1.49 -2.56 14.04
N LYS A 29 1.08 -3.71 13.48
CA LYS A 29 1.52 -4.20 12.18
C LYS A 29 0.35 -4.33 11.21
N LEU A 30 0.55 -3.86 9.98
CA LEU A 30 -0.32 -4.12 8.84
C LEU A 30 0.08 -5.46 8.22
N THR A 31 -0.86 -6.40 8.19
CA THR A 31 -0.66 -7.71 7.56
C THR A 31 -1.66 -7.91 6.42
N VAL A 32 -1.17 -8.33 5.27
CA VAL A 32 -1.97 -8.74 4.11
C VAL A 32 -1.76 -10.23 3.89
N SER A 33 -2.85 -10.99 3.91
CA SER A 33 -2.85 -12.44 3.73
C SER A 33 -3.86 -12.83 2.65
N SER A 34 -3.60 -13.91 1.91
CA SER A 34 -4.62 -14.49 1.02
C SER A 34 -5.66 -15.26 1.83
N ASN A 35 -6.80 -15.54 1.21
CA ASN A 35 -7.85 -16.40 1.76
C ASN A 35 -7.36 -17.83 2.06
N GLU A 36 -6.27 -18.26 1.43
CA GLU A 36 -5.62 -19.57 1.66
C GLU A 36 -4.64 -19.54 2.86
N GLY A 37 -4.59 -18.44 3.62
CA GLY A 37 -3.77 -18.31 4.83
C GLY A 37 -2.30 -17.96 4.56
N LYS A 38 -1.88 -17.84 3.30
CA LYS A 38 -0.53 -17.39 2.95
C LYS A 38 -0.38 -15.91 3.26
N GLN A 39 0.62 -15.54 4.05
CA GLN A 39 0.94 -14.14 4.34
C GLN A 39 1.78 -13.55 3.20
N TRP A 40 1.34 -12.41 2.66
CA TRP A 40 2.00 -11.72 1.53
C TRP A 40 2.82 -10.53 2.01
N LEU A 41 2.35 -9.85 3.04
CA LEU A 41 2.98 -8.66 3.57
C LEU A 41 2.78 -8.57 5.07
N SER A 42 3.82 -8.21 5.81
CA SER A 42 3.76 -7.84 7.22
C SER A 42 4.71 -6.68 7.47
N ILE A 43 4.15 -5.49 7.64
CA ILE A 43 4.93 -4.26 7.84
C ILE A 43 4.38 -3.49 9.03
N PRO A 44 5.19 -2.69 9.74
CA PRO A 44 4.68 -1.78 10.75
C PRO A 44 3.63 -0.83 10.16
N LEU A 45 2.56 -0.57 10.90
CA LEU A 45 1.41 0.21 10.42
C LEU A 45 1.82 1.62 9.99
N ILE A 46 2.79 2.22 10.68
CA ILE A 46 3.32 3.54 10.34
C ILE A 46 3.89 3.62 8.91
N PHE A 47 4.57 2.56 8.44
CA PHE A 47 5.07 2.51 7.06
C PHE A 47 3.92 2.32 6.08
N GLY A 48 2.93 1.49 6.41
CA GLY A 48 1.72 1.33 5.61
C GLY A 48 0.98 2.66 5.42
N LEU A 49 0.84 3.45 6.49
CA LEU A 49 0.22 4.77 6.45
C LEU A 49 1.03 5.77 5.63
N LEU A 50 2.35 5.82 5.84
CA LEU A 50 3.24 6.71 5.09
C LEU A 50 3.19 6.41 3.58
N ILE A 51 3.25 5.12 3.22
CA ILE A 51 3.11 4.68 1.83
C ILE A 51 1.73 5.04 1.30
N GLY A 52 0.65 4.77 2.05
CA GLY A 52 -0.72 5.10 1.64
C GLY A 52 -0.94 6.59 1.35
N ILE A 53 -0.24 7.47 2.09
CA ILE A 53 -0.31 8.92 1.87
C ILE A 53 0.58 9.34 0.70
N ILE A 54 1.83 8.87 0.62
CA ILE A 54 2.81 9.36 -0.36
C ILE A 54 2.62 8.72 -1.75
N PHE A 55 2.30 7.43 -1.80
CA PHE A 55 2.17 6.64 -3.03
C PHE A 55 1.26 7.27 -4.09
N PRO A 56 0.04 7.77 -3.79
CA PRO A 56 -0.82 8.36 -4.83
C PRO A 56 -0.16 9.55 -5.53
N PHE A 57 0.60 10.38 -4.82
CA PHE A 57 1.30 11.52 -5.42
C PHE A 57 2.44 11.05 -6.34
N ILE A 58 3.22 10.07 -5.89
CA ILE A 58 4.28 9.48 -6.71
C ILE A 58 3.69 8.81 -7.95
N ALA A 59 2.57 8.10 -7.82
CA ALA A 59 1.89 7.45 -8.93
C ALA A 59 1.42 8.46 -9.99
N ILE A 60 0.85 9.59 -9.57
CA ILE A 60 0.46 10.67 -10.49
C ILE A 60 1.67 11.22 -11.25
N ILE A 61 2.79 11.48 -10.55
CA ILE A 61 4.02 11.97 -11.18
C ILE A 61 4.58 10.93 -12.17
N ALA A 62 4.62 9.65 -11.79
CA ALA A 62 5.08 8.58 -12.66
C ALA A 62 4.23 8.48 -13.94
N VAL A 63 2.91 8.55 -13.82
CA VAL A 63 1.99 8.58 -14.97
C VAL A 63 2.26 9.80 -15.85
N ALA A 64 2.45 10.98 -15.27
CA ALA A 64 2.78 12.19 -16.03
C ALA A 64 4.09 12.03 -16.84
N LEU A 65 5.14 11.47 -16.23
CA LEU A 65 6.41 11.24 -16.90
C LEU A 65 6.32 10.22 -18.04
N ILE A 66 5.47 9.19 -17.89
CA ILE A 66 5.18 8.22 -18.94
C ILE A 66 4.47 8.91 -20.11
N LEU A 67 3.46 9.74 -19.85
CA LEU A 67 2.71 10.47 -20.88
C LEU A 67 3.59 11.46 -21.65
N LEU A 68 4.54 12.12 -20.95
CA LEU A 68 5.53 13.00 -21.55
C LEU A 68 6.65 12.25 -22.30
N ARG A 69 6.60 10.92 -22.36
CA ARG A 69 7.62 10.04 -22.97
C ARG A 69 9.03 10.23 -22.40
N VAL A 70 9.13 10.74 -21.17
CA VAL A 70 10.41 10.87 -20.45
C VAL A 70 10.89 9.49 -19.99
N ILE A 71 9.95 8.61 -19.65
CA ILE A 71 10.22 7.25 -19.19
C ILE A 71 9.50 6.25 -20.10
N LYS A 72 10.20 5.17 -20.49
CA LYS A 72 9.63 4.04 -21.23
C LYS A 72 9.38 2.88 -20.28
N VAL A 73 8.15 2.38 -20.24
CA VAL A 73 7.77 1.18 -19.47
C VAL A 73 7.68 0.00 -20.42
N THR A 74 8.48 -1.04 -20.17
CA THR A 74 8.43 -2.31 -20.90
C THR A 74 7.95 -3.39 -19.93
N VAL A 75 6.89 -4.12 -20.30
CA VAL A 75 6.40 -5.26 -19.51
C VAL A 75 6.78 -6.52 -20.26
N GLU A 76 7.72 -7.28 -19.71
CA GLU A 76 8.11 -8.58 -20.24
C GLU A 76 7.32 -9.67 -19.52
N ARG A 77 6.81 -10.64 -20.28
CA ARG A 77 6.14 -11.83 -19.76
C ARG A 77 6.85 -13.04 -20.34
N GLU A 78 7.39 -13.89 -19.48
CA GLU A 78 7.83 -15.22 -19.88
C GLU A 78 6.59 -16.07 -20.17
N ILE A 79 6.44 -16.51 -21.42
CA ILE A 79 5.44 -17.50 -21.80
C ILE A 79 6.08 -18.86 -21.53
N GLN A 80 5.68 -19.53 -20.45
CA GLN A 80 6.00 -20.95 -20.27
C GLN A 80 5.15 -21.76 -21.23
N ASP A 81 5.67 -22.01 -22.43
CA ASP A 81 5.12 -23.04 -23.31
C ASP A 81 5.26 -24.39 -22.58
N ASN A 82 4.14 -24.92 -22.10
CA ASN A 82 4.04 -26.28 -21.62
C ASN A 82 4.19 -27.23 -22.82
N ILE A 83 5.43 -27.50 -23.23
CA ILE A 83 5.76 -28.55 -24.20
C ILE A 83 5.64 -29.89 -23.48
N ASN A 84 4.40 -30.38 -23.35
CA ASN A 84 4.14 -31.77 -22.97
C ASN A 84 3.11 -32.45 -23.89
N GLY A 85 3.02 -32.00 -25.14
CA GLY A 85 2.08 -32.51 -26.15
C GLY A 85 2.68 -32.91 -27.50
N GLN A 86 4.00 -32.86 -27.71
CA GLN A 86 4.62 -33.11 -29.03
C GLN A 86 5.61 -34.30 -29.07
N LYS A 87 5.34 -35.38 -28.34
CA LYS A 87 6.02 -36.68 -28.57
C LYS A 87 5.16 -37.73 -29.28
N ALA A 88 3.96 -37.38 -29.76
CA ALA A 88 3.02 -38.36 -30.31
C ALA A 88 2.81 -38.30 -31.84
N LEU A 89 3.41 -37.36 -32.57
CA LEU A 89 3.12 -37.18 -34.01
C LEU A 89 4.35 -37.12 -34.93
N ASP A 90 5.51 -37.64 -34.48
CA ASP A 90 6.68 -37.87 -35.34
C ASP A 90 7.12 -39.34 -35.27
N SER A 91 6.16 -40.24 -35.47
CA SER A 91 6.42 -41.65 -35.76
C SER A 91 5.26 -42.20 -36.58
N LYS A 92 5.20 -41.80 -37.86
CA LYS A 92 4.53 -42.57 -38.88
C LYS A 92 5.00 -42.24 -40.28
#